data_AF-A0A663DRX7-F1
#
_entry.id   AF-A0A663DRX7-F1
#
_cell.length_a   1.000
_cell.length_b   1.000
_cell.length_c   1.000
_cell.angle_alpha   90.00
_cell.angle_beta   90.00
_cell.angle_gamma   90.00
#
_symmetry.space_group_name_H-M   'P 1'
#
loop_
_entity.id
_entity.type
_entity.pdbx_description
1 polymer ?
#
loop_
_entity_poly.entity_id
_entity_poly.type
_entity_poly.pdbx_seq_one_letter_code
_entity_poly.pdbx_strand_id
1 'polypeptide(L)'
;MEDTTLQIIEPPTASEASEEQVPEEPIKSDQINGVMVLTLLDKIIGAVDQIQLTQTQLEERQQEMDSAVTSIQGELTKLTKAHTTTSNTVNKMLEKVRKVSVNVKTVRQNLEKQAGQIKKLEANEAELLKRRNFKVMIYQELV
;
A
#
# COMPACT_ATOMS: atom_id res chain seq x y z
N MET A 1 -6.51 16.88 9.97
CA MET A 1 -7.63 15.99 10.34
C MET A 1 -8.31 16.72 11.47
N GLU A 2 -9.24 17.60 11.13
CA GLU A 2 -9.94 18.43 12.10
C GLU A 2 -11.23 17.71 12.48
N ASP A 3 -11.34 17.44 13.78
CA ASP A 3 -12.52 16.91 14.45
C ASP A 3 -13.71 17.83 14.25
N THR A 4 -14.72 17.39 13.51
CA THR A 4 -16.04 18.03 13.51
C THR A 4 -16.96 17.21 14.38
N THR A 5 -16.95 17.51 15.68
CA THR A 5 -17.86 16.96 16.67
C THR A 5 -19.31 17.26 16.27
N LEU A 6 -20.11 16.21 16.10
CA LEU A 6 -21.55 16.30 15.89
C LEU A 6 -22.21 16.95 17.11
N GLN A 7 -22.60 18.23 16.98
CA GLN A 7 -23.48 18.89 17.93
C GLN A 7 -24.91 18.36 17.73
N ILE A 8 -25.29 17.44 18.61
CA ILE A 8 -26.68 17.02 18.80
C ILE A 8 -27.44 18.23 19.34
N ILE A 9 -28.32 18.79 18.51
CA ILE A 9 -29.26 19.84 18.92
C ILE A 9 -30.28 19.17 19.85
N GLU A 10 -30.21 19.55 21.11
CA GLU A 10 -31.18 19.19 22.14
C GLU A 10 -32.52 19.91 21.83
N PRO A 11 -33.67 19.19 21.80
CA PRO A 11 -34.97 19.83 21.60
C PRO A 11 -35.35 20.64 22.86
N PRO A 12 -36.02 21.80 22.72
CA PRO A 12 -36.40 22.60 23.87
C PRO A 12 -37.47 21.86 24.69
N THR A 13 -37.17 21.73 25.98
CA THR A 13 -38.07 21.35 27.07
C THR A 13 -39.37 22.15 27.01
N ALA A 14 -40.49 21.43 27.06
CA ALA A 14 -41.82 21.99 27.23
C ALA A 14 -41.91 22.69 28.59
N SER A 15 -42.27 23.98 28.57
CA SER A 15 -42.67 24.73 29.75
C SER A 15 -44.19 24.82 29.76
N GLU A 16 -44.82 24.11 30.70
CA GLU A 16 -46.20 24.31 31.09
C GLU A 16 -46.31 25.63 31.90
N ALA A 17 -47.21 26.52 31.51
CA ALA A 17 -47.78 27.53 32.41
C ALA A 17 -49.08 28.12 31.80
N SER A 18 -50.19 27.74 32.44
CA SER A 18 -51.32 28.59 32.89
C SER A 18 -52.20 29.35 31.89
N GLU A 19 -53.44 28.83 31.79
CA GLU A 19 -54.76 29.50 31.80
C GLU A 19 -54.86 31.00 31.48
N GLU A 20 -55.66 31.36 30.47
CA GLU A 20 -56.94 32.08 30.69
C GLU A 20 -57.81 32.09 29.42
N GLN A 21 -59.08 31.71 29.57
CA GLN A 21 -60.11 31.76 28.52
C GLN A 21 -60.78 33.14 28.52
N VAL A 22 -60.84 33.78 27.34
CA VAL A 22 -61.78 34.87 27.06
C VAL A 22 -62.49 34.56 25.73
N PRO A 23 -63.84 34.48 25.70
CA PRO A 23 -64.57 34.15 24.48
C PRO A 23 -65.00 35.44 23.74
N GLU A 24 -64.52 35.63 22.50
CA GLU A 24 -65.08 36.60 21.55
C GLU A 24 -65.21 35.98 20.16
N GLU A 25 -66.28 36.40 19.47
CA GLU A 25 -66.96 35.91 18.26
C GLU A 25 -66.11 35.45 17.04
N PRO A 26 -66.70 34.69 16.09
CA PRO A 26 -65.95 33.90 15.11
C PRO A 26 -65.43 34.76 13.96
N ILE A 27 -64.31 35.44 14.18
CA ILE A 27 -63.49 35.94 13.08
C ILE A 27 -62.70 34.74 12.52
N LYS A 28 -63.28 34.08 11.51
CA LYS A 28 -62.56 33.36 10.45
C LYS A 28 -61.48 32.37 10.94
N SER A 29 -61.84 31.43 11.80
CA SER A 29 -60.97 30.28 12.17
C SER A 29 -60.35 29.59 10.94
N ASP A 30 -61.08 29.56 9.83
CA ASP A 30 -60.64 29.02 8.55
C ASP A 30 -59.48 29.81 7.92
N GLN A 31 -59.46 31.14 8.11
CA GLN A 31 -58.39 32.01 7.61
C GLN A 31 -57.10 31.85 8.45
N ILE A 32 -57.24 31.63 9.76
CA ILE A 32 -56.10 31.36 10.67
C ILE A 32 -55.49 29.99 10.39
N ASN A 33 -56.33 28.96 10.19
CA ASN A 33 -55.89 27.64 9.78
C ASN A 33 -55.17 27.66 8.42
N GLY A 34 -55.69 28.41 7.44
CA GLY A 34 -55.04 28.58 6.14
C GLY A 34 -53.65 29.21 6.22
N VAL A 35 -53.48 30.25 7.04
CA VAL A 35 -52.17 30.89 7.27
C VAL A 35 -51.20 29.91 7.94
N MET A 36 -51.66 29.14 8.92
CA MET A 36 -50.82 28.15 9.61
C MET A 36 -50.33 27.05 8.66
N VAL A 37 -51.21 26.52 7.79
CA VAL A 37 -50.85 25.55 6.76
C VAL A 37 -49.83 26.13 5.77
N LEU A 38 -49.99 27.39 5.34
CA LEU A 38 -49.01 28.04 4.47
C LEU A 38 -47.63 28.11 5.14
N THR A 39 -47.55 28.49 6.41
CA THR A 39 -46.26 28.56 7.13
C THR A 39 -45.60 27.19 7.27
N LEU A 40 -46.38 26.11 7.40
CA LEU A 40 -45.87 24.75 7.41
C LEU A 40 -45.36 24.34 6.03
N LEU A 41 -46.08 24.68 4.96
CA LEU A 41 -45.64 24.40 3.59
C LEU A 41 -44.34 25.16 3.26
N ASP A 42 -44.19 26.42 3.65
CA ASP A 42 -42.93 27.17 3.48
C ASP A 42 -41.77 26.51 4.24
N LYS A 43 -42.00 26.04 5.47
CA LYS A 43 -40.98 25.29 6.21
C LYS A 43 -40.62 23.97 5.54
N ILE A 44 -41.60 23.28 4.95
CA ILE A 44 -41.37 22.03 4.19
C ILE A 44 -40.57 22.32 2.93
N ILE A 45 -40.90 23.38 2.18
CA ILE A 45 -40.13 23.79 0.98
C ILE A 45 -38.69 24.08 1.38
N GLY A 46 -38.47 24.86 2.44
CA GLY A 46 -37.12 25.13 2.93
C GLY A 46 -36.35 23.88 3.36
N ALA A 47 -37.01 22.92 4.00
CA ALA A 47 -36.39 21.64 4.35
C ALA A 47 -36.05 20.78 3.11
N VAL A 48 -36.94 20.75 2.11
CA VAL A 48 -36.73 20.04 0.86
C VAL A 48 -35.58 20.65 0.07
N ASP A 49 -35.46 21.98 0.01
CA ASP A 49 -34.34 22.66 -0.65
C ASP A 49 -33.00 22.30 0.00
N GLN A 50 -32.95 22.24 1.33
CA GLN A 50 -31.74 21.81 2.05
C GLN A 50 -31.38 20.34 1.80
N ILE A 51 -32.39 19.46 1.74
CA ILE A 51 -32.20 18.06 1.40
C ILE A 51 -31.65 17.93 -0.03
N GLN A 52 -32.22 18.66 -0.99
CA GLN A 52 -31.77 18.63 -2.38
C GLN A 52 -30.31 19.12 -2.51
N LEU A 53 -29.97 20.23 -1.86
CA LEU A 53 -28.60 20.75 -1.85
C LEU A 53 -27.61 19.73 -1.27
N THR A 54 -27.96 19.14 -0.13
CA THR A 54 -27.12 18.13 0.54
C THR A 54 -26.98 16.88 -0.33
N GLN A 55 -28.07 16.45 -0.98
CA GLN A 55 -28.07 15.29 -1.86
C GLN A 55 -27.16 15.49 -3.07
N THR A 56 -27.20 16.66 -3.73
CA THR A 56 -26.30 16.96 -4.84
C THR A 56 -24.84 16.93 -4.40
N GLN A 57 -24.51 17.50 -3.24
CA GLN A 57 -23.13 17.45 -2.70
C GLN A 57 -22.68 16.02 -2.36
N LEU A 58 -23.58 15.19 -1.82
CA LEU A 58 -23.30 13.79 -1.54
C LEU A 58 -23.08 12.97 -2.81
N GLU A 59 -23.86 13.21 -3.86
CA GLU A 59 -23.72 12.54 -5.16
C GLU A 59 -22.39 12.90 -5.83
N GLU A 60 -21.98 14.18 -5.81
CA GLU A 60 -20.68 14.62 -6.31
C GLU A 60 -19.53 13.94 -5.55
N ARG A 61 -19.58 13.96 -4.21
CA ARG A 61 -18.57 13.32 -3.38
C ARG A 61 -18.51 11.81 -3.58
N GLN A 62 -19.66 11.16 -3.78
CA GLN A 62 -19.72 9.73 -4.06
C GLN A 62 -19.04 9.41 -5.40
N GLN A 63 -19.30 10.22 -6.43
CA GLN A 63 -18.68 10.04 -7.74
C GLN A 63 -17.14 10.21 -7.69
N GLU A 64 -16.66 11.22 -6.96
CA GLU A 64 -15.21 11.39 -6.73
C GLU A 64 -14.60 10.20 -6.01
N MET A 65 -15.30 9.70 -4.96
CA MET A 65 -14.86 8.55 -4.19
C MET A 65 -14.77 7.29 -5.06
N ASP A 66 -15.78 7.02 -5.89
CA ASP A 66 -15.80 5.87 -6.78
C ASP A 66 -14.65 5.90 -7.80
N SER A 67 -14.33 7.10 -8.31
CA SER A 67 -13.20 7.32 -9.22
C SER A 67 -11.86 7.07 -8.51
N ALA A 68 -11.69 7.58 -7.29
CA ALA A 68 -10.50 7.35 -6.48
C ALA A 68 -10.30 5.87 -6.15
N VAL A 69 -11.37 5.18 -5.74
CA VAL A 69 -11.33 3.73 -5.46
C VAL A 69 -10.95 2.94 -6.71
N THR A 70 -11.53 3.26 -7.85
CA THR A 70 -11.21 2.61 -9.14
C THR A 70 -9.73 2.82 -9.51
N SER A 71 -9.21 4.03 -9.32
CA SER A 71 -7.80 4.34 -9.56
C SER A 71 -6.87 3.53 -8.63
N ILE A 72 -7.17 3.51 -7.33
CA ILE A 72 -6.40 2.75 -6.33
C ILE A 72 -6.40 1.26 -6.67
N GLN A 73 -7.55 0.69 -7.05
CA GLN A 73 -7.64 -0.71 -7.45
C GLN A 73 -6.79 -1.01 -8.70
N GLY A 74 -6.76 -0.08 -9.66
CA GLY A 74 -5.89 -0.15 -10.83
C GLY A 74 -4.40 -0.14 -10.47
N GLU A 75 -3.98 0.77 -9.58
CA GLU A 75 -2.61 0.85 -9.08
C GLU A 75 -2.20 -0.38 -8.28
N LEU A 76 -3.06 -0.88 -7.39
CA LEU A 76 -2.84 -2.09 -6.62
C LEU A 76 -2.65 -3.31 -7.52
N THR A 77 -3.42 -3.39 -8.61
CA THR A 77 -3.28 -4.44 -9.62
C THR A 77 -1.93 -4.36 -10.34
N LYS A 78 -1.50 -3.15 -10.74
CA LYS A 78 -0.18 -2.93 -11.34
C LYS A 78 0.94 -3.31 -10.38
N LEU A 79 0.84 -2.90 -9.12
CA LEU A 79 1.82 -3.21 -8.08
C LEU A 79 1.91 -4.73 -7.84
N THR A 80 0.78 -5.43 -7.77
CA THR A 80 0.73 -6.89 -7.59
C THR A 80 1.45 -7.62 -8.74
N LYS A 81 1.26 -7.17 -9.99
CA LYS A 81 1.98 -7.70 -11.16
C LYS A 81 3.48 -7.44 -11.07
N ALA A 82 3.89 -6.22 -10.71
CA ALA A 82 5.30 -5.88 -10.54
C ALA A 82 5.97 -6.70 -9.42
N HIS A 83 5.27 -6.89 -8.30
CA HIS A 83 5.71 -7.72 -7.19
C HIS A 83 5.89 -9.18 -7.63
N THR A 84 4.97 -9.72 -8.43
CA THR A 84 5.06 -11.09 -8.97
C THR A 84 6.31 -11.25 -9.84
N THR A 85 6.60 -10.29 -10.73
CA THR A 85 7.82 -10.28 -11.56
C THR A 85 9.09 -10.21 -10.71
N THR A 86 9.07 -9.38 -9.67
CA THR A 86 10.19 -9.23 -8.73
C THR A 86 10.43 -10.54 -7.97
N SER A 87 9.38 -11.16 -7.42
CA SER A 87 9.44 -12.46 -6.74
C SER A 87 10.03 -13.56 -7.65
N ASN A 88 9.58 -13.62 -8.91
CA ASN A 88 10.14 -14.54 -9.90
C ASN A 88 11.64 -14.30 -10.16
N THR A 89 12.07 -13.04 -10.19
CA THR A 89 13.49 -12.68 -10.36
C THR A 89 14.32 -13.09 -9.15
N VAL A 90 13.82 -12.85 -7.94
CA VAL A 90 14.46 -13.28 -6.69
C VAL A 90 14.59 -14.80 -6.65
N ASN A 91 13.56 -15.55 -7.03
CA ASN A 91 13.62 -17.02 -7.12
C ASN A 91 14.72 -17.50 -8.09
N LYS A 92 14.82 -16.89 -9.27
CA LYS A 92 15.91 -17.18 -10.23
C LYS A 92 17.29 -16.84 -9.64
N MET A 93 17.39 -15.75 -8.90
CA MET A 93 18.65 -15.34 -8.26
C MET A 93 19.07 -16.32 -7.17
N LEU A 94 18.13 -16.78 -6.33
CA LEU A 94 18.40 -17.80 -5.31
C LEU A 94 18.95 -19.09 -5.92
N GLU A 95 18.40 -19.53 -7.05
CA GLU A 95 18.90 -20.70 -7.76
C GLU A 95 20.31 -20.47 -8.34
N LYS A 96 20.58 -19.29 -8.92
CA LYS A 96 21.92 -18.93 -9.38
C LYS A 96 22.93 -18.90 -8.23
N VAL A 97 22.56 -18.35 -7.07
CA VAL A 97 23.42 -18.32 -5.87
C VAL A 97 23.73 -19.74 -5.40
N ARG A 98 22.75 -20.65 -5.40
CA ARG A 98 22.99 -22.07 -5.10
C ARG A 98 23.99 -22.70 -6.07
N LYS A 99 23.84 -22.48 -7.38
CA LYS A 99 24.78 -22.99 -8.39
C LYS A 99 26.20 -22.42 -8.21
N VAL A 100 26.31 -21.11 -7.99
CA VAL A 100 27.61 -20.47 -7.72
C VAL A 100 28.25 -21.04 -6.46
N SER A 101 27.48 -21.27 -5.39
CA SER A 101 27.97 -21.89 -4.15
C SER A 101 28.57 -23.28 -4.40
N VAL A 102 27.89 -24.12 -5.20
CA VAL A 102 28.41 -25.45 -5.59
C VAL A 102 29.69 -25.30 -6.42
N ASN A 103 29.70 -24.42 -7.42
CA ASN A 103 30.87 -24.20 -8.27
C ASN A 103 32.09 -23.75 -7.45
N VAL A 104 31.91 -22.83 -6.50
CA VAL A 104 32.99 -22.37 -5.60
C VAL A 104 33.54 -23.53 -4.77
N LYS A 105 32.67 -24.41 -4.24
CA LYS A 105 33.11 -25.61 -3.50
C LYS A 105 33.92 -26.55 -4.40
N THR A 106 33.48 -26.80 -5.63
CA THR A 106 34.19 -27.65 -6.59
C THR A 106 35.55 -27.06 -6.97
N VAL A 107 35.60 -25.75 -7.27
CA VAL A 107 36.87 -25.05 -7.58
C VAL A 107 37.83 -25.14 -6.40
N ARG A 108 37.35 -24.91 -5.17
CA ARG A 108 38.16 -25.07 -3.96
C ARG A 108 38.74 -26.48 -3.82
N GLN A 109 37.93 -27.52 -4.00
CA GLN A 109 38.40 -28.91 -3.94
C GLN A 109 39.47 -29.22 -4.99
N ASN A 110 39.32 -28.67 -6.20
CA ASN A 110 40.33 -28.84 -7.26
C ASN A 110 41.63 -28.12 -6.92
N LEU A 111 41.56 -26.90 -6.36
CA LEU A 111 42.74 -26.18 -5.88
C LEU A 111 43.45 -26.93 -4.75
N GLU A 112 42.72 -27.52 -3.80
CA GLU A 112 43.30 -28.33 -2.73
C GLU A 112 44.06 -29.56 -3.28
N LYS A 113 43.54 -30.22 -4.33
CA LYS A 113 44.23 -31.31 -5.02
C LYS A 113 45.50 -30.84 -5.73
N GLN A 114 45.42 -29.72 -6.47
CA GLN A 114 46.56 -29.14 -7.17
C GLN A 114 47.66 -28.73 -6.18
N ALA A 115 47.30 -28.07 -5.07
CA ALA A 115 48.24 -27.73 -4.01
C ALA A 115 48.95 -28.97 -3.44
N GLY A 116 48.22 -30.08 -3.25
CA GLY A 116 48.80 -31.34 -2.83
C GLY A 116 49.78 -31.94 -3.86
N GLN A 117 49.48 -31.82 -5.15
CA GLN A 117 50.38 -32.26 -6.23
C GLN A 117 51.64 -31.39 -6.30
N ILE A 118 51.50 -30.07 -6.22
CA ILE A 118 52.62 -29.12 -6.19
C ILE A 118 53.55 -29.45 -5.04
N LYS A 119 53.00 -29.66 -3.83
CA LYS A 119 53.81 -30.03 -2.66
C LYS A 119 54.61 -31.33 -2.85
N LYS A 120 54.06 -32.32 -3.58
CA LYS A 120 54.78 -33.55 -3.93
C LYS A 120 55.91 -33.28 -4.93
N LEU A 121 55.67 -32.42 -5.93
CA LEU A 121 56.67 -32.01 -6.91
C LEU A 121 57.82 -31.24 -6.24
N GLU A 122 57.50 -30.28 -5.37
CA GLU A 122 58.49 -29.52 -4.59
C GLU A 122 59.36 -30.43 -3.72
N ALA A 123 58.75 -31.43 -3.06
CA ALA A 123 59.50 -32.41 -2.27
C ALA A 123 60.43 -33.27 -3.13
N ASN A 124 59.97 -33.68 -4.32
CA ASN A 124 60.78 -34.45 -5.26
C ASN A 124 61.95 -33.62 -5.82
N GLU A 125 61.70 -32.37 -6.22
CA GLU A 125 62.73 -31.44 -6.67
C GLU A 125 63.81 -31.24 -5.59
N ALA A 126 63.40 -30.99 -4.35
CA ALA A 126 64.32 -30.84 -3.23
C ALA A 126 65.21 -32.09 -3.02
N GLU A 127 64.67 -33.29 -3.27
CA GLU A 127 65.43 -34.54 -3.21
C GLU A 127 66.41 -34.68 -4.38
N LEU A 128 66.00 -34.37 -5.61
CA LEU A 128 66.85 -34.42 -6.80
C LEU A 128 68.03 -33.44 -6.70
N LEU A 129 67.78 -32.23 -6.19
CA LEU A 129 68.81 -31.23 -5.91
C LEU A 129 69.82 -31.75 -4.87
N LYS A 130 69.37 -32.33 -3.76
CA LYS A 130 70.24 -32.89 -2.71
C LYS A 130 71.15 -34.01 -3.22
N ARG A 131 70.66 -34.85 -4.13
CA ARG A 131 71.42 -35.97 -4.70
C ARG A 131 72.33 -35.57 -5.88
N ARG A 132 72.43 -34.27 -6.22
CA ARG A 132 73.14 -33.73 -7.40
C ARG A 132 72.68 -34.33 -8.75
N ASN A 133 71.47 -34.87 -8.82
CA ASN A 133 70.93 -35.51 -10.04
C ASN A 133 70.10 -34.55 -10.91
N PHE A 134 70.10 -33.24 -10.60
CA PHE A 134 69.30 -32.26 -11.34
C PHE A 134 70.20 -31.28 -12.11
N LYS A 135 70.18 -31.38 -13.44
CA LYS A 135 70.81 -30.41 -14.35
C LYS A 135 69.69 -29.78 -15.18
N VAL A 136 69.29 -28.56 -14.83
CA VAL A 136 68.28 -27.79 -15.56
C VAL A 136 68.90 -27.32 -16.88
N MET A 137 68.37 -27.78 -18.00
CA MET A 137 68.68 -27.26 -19.33
C MET A 137 67.53 -26.33 -19.72
N ILE A 138 67.71 -25.01 -19.55
CA ILE A 138 66.75 -24.03 -20.06
C ILE A 138 67.00 -23.89 -21.55
N TYR A 139 66.07 -24.36 -22.37
CA TYR A 139 66.06 -24.07 -23.80
C TYR A 139 65.32 -22.75 -24.00
N GLN A 140 66.08 -21.68 -24.22
CA GLN A 140 65.54 -20.45 -24.77
C GLN A 140 65.41 -20.67 -26.28
N GLU A 141 64.19 -20.68 -26.81
CA GLU A 141 64.00 -20.53 -28.25
C GLU A 141 64.56 -19.16 -28.64
N LEU A 142 65.63 -19.17 -29.45
CA LEU A 142 66.15 -17.99 -30.13
C LEU A 142 65.03 -17.49 -31.04
N VAL A 143 64.49 -16.32 -30.69
CA VAL A 143 63.56 -15.54 -31.52
C VAL A 143 64.19 -15.24 -32.87
#